data_AF-A0A917VCX8-F1
#
_entry.id   AF-A0A917VCX8-F1
#
_cell.length_a   1.000
_cell.length_b   1.000
_cell.length_c   1.000
_cell.angle_alpha   90.00
_cell.angle_beta   90.00
_cell.angle_gamma   90.00
#
_symmetry.space_group_name_H-M   'P 1'
#
loop_
_entity.id
_entity.type
_entity.pdbx_description
1 polymer ?
#
loop_
_entity_poly.entity_id
_entity_poly.type
_entity_poly.pdbx_seq_one_letter_code
_entity_poly.pdbx_strand_id
1 'polypeptide(L)'
;MSDRTWRGIQIRYYDQDKDGLILDCVRPLFGRLDGLIHQPYLVRHWRQGPHLRLNFRATPQDWEREILPIATETITGYLREHPSTTRLDEHEHLAAHRLLAVREHETGPLQPWYPDNSVQTEPYDDRLRIFGGRPLANLIDTAAAESTRLAFGTLDQVRRGELALFAVAIDLMVAVAHVSVPPIGRGYMSYRSHVEAAASCCEDRDAVLAAFEARYRRNARQMRATVAGVVASIDAGDPAPHVRDWIAFTRRHKEIALPLLAGKEIDLDFPDQPVLHRHQVDYFDVLLSTDRFRTEVLESDWFLAHRLAVNLLYAHLARLGVTALQRHLFCYLIASAVEEEYGVSPLQKAHAYLNDCPSASRSAR
;
A
#
# COMPACT_ATOMS: atom_id res chain seq x y z
N MET A 1 33.95 6.92 -1.17
CA MET A 1 32.91 5.90 -0.90
C MET A 1 32.47 5.37 -2.25
N SER A 2 32.61 4.08 -2.51
CA SER A 2 32.17 3.48 -3.77
C SER A 2 30.66 3.75 -3.96
N ASP A 3 30.26 4.22 -5.14
CA ASP A 3 28.87 4.60 -5.41
C ASP A 3 27.97 3.36 -5.40
N ARG A 4 27.06 3.29 -4.42
CA ARG A 4 26.17 2.15 -4.26
C ARG A 4 24.95 2.34 -5.15
N THR A 5 24.62 1.33 -5.95
CA THR A 5 23.48 1.38 -6.88
C THR A 5 22.50 0.26 -6.60
N TRP A 6 21.24 0.46 -6.99
CA TRP A 6 20.21 -0.55 -6.82
C TRP A 6 20.38 -1.71 -7.80
N ARG A 7 20.08 -2.93 -7.33
CA ARG A 7 20.12 -4.20 -8.06
C ARG A 7 18.97 -5.09 -7.63
N GLY A 8 18.49 -5.94 -8.53
CA GLY A 8 17.32 -6.79 -8.31
C GLY A 8 17.61 -8.29 -8.50
N ILE A 9 17.06 -9.12 -7.62
CA ILE A 9 16.89 -10.57 -7.83
C ILE A 9 15.40 -10.87 -7.78
N GLN A 10 14.92 -11.69 -8.71
CA GLN A 10 13.53 -12.14 -8.76
C GLN A 10 13.45 -13.63 -8.46
N ILE A 11 12.54 -14.01 -7.56
CA ILE A 11 12.28 -15.39 -7.16
C ILE A 11 10.91 -15.79 -7.71
N ARG A 12 10.89 -16.60 -8.78
CA ARG A 12 9.66 -17.15 -9.37
C ARG A 12 9.12 -18.23 -8.43
N TYR A 13 7.94 -17.98 -7.88
CA TYR A 13 7.29 -18.83 -6.88
C TYR A 13 5.78 -18.67 -6.99
N TYR A 14 5.10 -19.65 -7.58
CA TYR A 14 3.71 -19.47 -8.01
C TYR A 14 2.69 -19.63 -6.89
N ASP A 15 2.99 -20.40 -5.85
CA ASP A 15 2.16 -20.51 -4.65
C ASP A 15 1.81 -19.11 -4.10
N GLN A 16 0.52 -18.89 -3.83
CA GLN A 16 0.03 -17.58 -3.39
C GLN A 16 0.59 -17.23 -2.01
N ASP A 17 0.65 -18.20 -1.10
CA ASP A 17 1.36 -18.10 0.16
C ASP A 17 2.87 -18.13 -0.11
N LYS A 18 3.55 -17.06 0.31
CA LYS A 18 4.99 -16.89 0.17
C LYS A 18 5.66 -16.69 1.53
N ASP A 19 4.94 -16.92 2.63
CA ASP A 19 5.39 -16.53 3.95
C ASP A 19 6.58 -17.39 4.40
N GLY A 20 6.58 -18.68 4.08
CA GLY A 20 7.76 -19.56 4.25
C GLY A 20 8.98 -19.04 3.48
N LEU A 21 8.81 -18.73 2.19
CA LEU A 21 9.89 -18.18 1.36
C LEU A 21 10.44 -16.86 1.95
N ILE A 22 9.55 -15.99 2.42
CA ILE A 22 9.91 -14.70 3.02
C ILE A 22 10.67 -14.89 4.34
N LEU A 23 10.18 -15.77 5.22
CA LEU A 23 10.68 -15.89 6.60
C LEU A 23 11.88 -16.83 6.76
N ASP A 24 11.96 -17.88 5.93
CA ASP A 24 12.93 -18.96 6.04
C ASP A 24 14.04 -18.87 4.99
N CYS A 25 13.85 -18.10 3.91
CA CYS A 25 14.88 -17.82 2.92
C CYS A 25 15.27 -16.33 2.89
N VAL A 26 14.33 -15.43 2.59
CA VAL A 26 14.66 -14.02 2.34
C VAL A 26 15.17 -13.32 3.61
N ARG A 27 14.52 -13.50 4.75
CA ARG A 27 14.95 -12.91 6.03
C ARG A 27 16.36 -13.38 6.44
N PRO A 28 16.68 -14.68 6.47
CA PRO A 28 18.05 -15.15 6.73
C PRO A 28 19.07 -14.66 5.69
N LEU A 29 18.69 -14.60 4.41
CA LEU A 29 19.57 -14.07 3.36
C LEU A 29 19.94 -12.61 3.64
N PHE A 30 18.99 -11.76 4.01
CA PHE A 30 19.26 -10.38 4.37
C PHE A 30 20.20 -10.28 5.57
N GLY A 31 20.05 -11.15 6.57
CA GLY A 31 20.96 -11.24 7.71
C GLY A 31 22.38 -11.67 7.33
N ARG A 32 22.53 -12.65 6.42
CA ARG A 32 23.83 -13.11 5.92
C ARG A 32 24.60 -12.06 5.12
N LEU A 33 23.87 -11.15 4.47
CA LEU A 33 24.42 -10.10 3.64
C LEU A 33 24.55 -8.75 4.38
N ASP A 34 24.28 -8.74 5.69
CA ASP A 34 24.40 -7.52 6.50
C ASP A 34 25.82 -6.95 6.40
N GLY A 35 25.93 -5.63 6.35
CA GLY A 35 27.18 -4.91 6.07
C GLY A 35 27.53 -4.77 4.57
N LEU A 36 27.08 -5.69 3.69
CA LEU A 36 27.30 -5.59 2.23
C LEU A 36 26.15 -4.85 1.54
N ILE A 37 24.92 -5.05 2.02
CA ILE A 37 23.71 -4.44 1.46
C ILE A 37 23.21 -3.30 2.35
N HIS A 38 22.66 -2.27 1.73
CA HIS A 38 22.07 -1.13 2.46
C HIS A 38 20.57 -1.04 2.20
N GLN A 39 19.75 -1.06 3.26
CA GLN A 39 18.29 -0.93 3.17
C GLN A 39 17.64 -1.88 2.13
N PRO A 40 17.88 -3.20 2.20
CA PRO A 40 17.24 -4.13 1.28
C PRO A 40 15.73 -4.18 1.52
N TYR A 41 14.97 -4.48 0.48
CA TYR A 41 13.52 -4.61 0.59
C TYR A 41 12.96 -5.64 -0.38
N LEU A 42 11.73 -6.09 -0.11
CA LEU A 42 11.01 -7.03 -0.97
C LEU A 42 9.65 -6.49 -1.42
N VAL A 43 9.22 -6.94 -2.60
CA VAL A 43 7.92 -6.65 -3.19
C VAL A 43 7.36 -7.92 -3.82
N ARG A 44 6.05 -8.19 -3.65
CA ARG A 44 5.33 -9.21 -4.43
C ARG A 44 4.96 -8.63 -5.79
N HIS A 45 5.19 -9.38 -6.87
CA HIS A 45 4.94 -8.89 -8.23
C HIS A 45 4.42 -9.99 -9.16
N TRP A 46 3.82 -9.59 -10.28
CA TRP A 46 3.03 -10.46 -11.17
C TRP A 46 3.60 -10.60 -12.60
N ARG A 47 4.34 -9.60 -13.11
CA ARG A 47 4.90 -9.62 -14.48
C ARG A 47 5.73 -10.89 -14.73
N GLN A 48 5.41 -11.59 -15.81
CA GLN A 48 6.03 -12.86 -16.23
C GLN A 48 5.95 -13.97 -15.16
N GLY A 49 4.82 -14.03 -14.45
CA GLY A 49 4.49 -15.02 -13.44
C GLY A 49 4.64 -14.50 -12.00
N PRO A 50 3.89 -15.06 -11.02
CA PRO A 50 3.99 -14.64 -9.63
C PRO A 50 5.39 -14.80 -9.05
N HIS A 51 5.91 -13.74 -8.43
CA HIS A 51 7.28 -13.72 -7.91
C HIS A 51 7.48 -12.75 -6.76
N LEU A 52 8.62 -12.89 -6.07
CA LEU A 52 9.19 -11.85 -5.22
C LEU A 52 10.28 -11.10 -5.98
N ARG A 53 10.30 -9.77 -5.87
CA ARG A 53 11.43 -8.92 -6.23
C ARG A 53 12.19 -8.57 -4.95
N LEU A 54 13.46 -8.92 -4.89
CA LEU A 54 14.39 -8.51 -3.85
C LEU A 54 15.27 -7.40 -4.39
N ASN A 55 15.26 -6.25 -3.73
CA ASN A 55 16.03 -5.08 -4.13
C ASN A 55 17.15 -4.82 -3.13
N PHE A 56 18.36 -4.64 -3.66
CA PHE A 56 19.58 -4.46 -2.88
C PHE A 56 20.28 -3.18 -3.32
N ARG A 57 20.77 -2.39 -2.37
CA ARG A 57 21.67 -1.27 -2.65
C ARG A 57 23.08 -1.64 -2.21
N ALA A 58 23.97 -1.84 -3.18
CA ALA A 58 25.33 -2.34 -2.96
C ALA A 58 26.32 -1.73 -3.96
N THR A 59 27.62 -1.89 -3.68
CA THR A 59 28.64 -1.54 -4.68
C THR A 59 28.67 -2.60 -5.79
N PRO A 60 29.08 -2.26 -7.03
CA PRO A 60 29.21 -3.24 -8.10
C PRO A 60 30.14 -4.41 -7.74
N GLN A 61 31.22 -4.12 -7.00
CA GLN A 61 32.19 -5.12 -6.56
C GLN A 61 31.58 -6.12 -5.58
N ASP A 62 30.90 -5.64 -4.54
CA ASP A 62 30.24 -6.51 -3.55
C ASP A 62 29.11 -7.32 -4.20
N TRP A 63 28.41 -6.71 -5.16
CA TRP A 63 27.35 -7.36 -5.92
C TRP A 63 27.84 -8.60 -6.65
N GLU A 64 28.88 -8.46 -7.46
CA GLU A 64 29.40 -9.53 -8.30
C GLU A 64 30.14 -10.60 -7.52
N ARG A 65 30.91 -10.21 -6.49
CA ARG A 65 31.80 -11.13 -5.77
C ARG A 65 31.11 -11.89 -4.66
N GLU A 66 30.14 -11.29 -3.99
CA GLU A 66 29.58 -11.85 -2.75
C GLU A 66 28.06 -11.95 -2.80
N ILE A 67 27.35 -10.83 -3.04
CA ILE A 67 25.89 -10.77 -2.89
C ILE A 67 25.18 -11.70 -3.87
N LEU A 68 25.45 -11.60 -5.18
CA LEU A 68 24.75 -12.40 -6.18
C LEU A 68 25.05 -13.91 -6.03
N PRO A 69 26.31 -14.37 -5.84
CA PRO A 69 26.59 -15.77 -5.55
C PRO A 69 25.86 -16.30 -4.30
N ILE A 70 25.98 -15.60 -3.16
CA ILE A 70 25.36 -16.01 -1.89
C ILE A 70 23.84 -16.05 -2.03
N ALA A 71 23.23 -15.03 -2.63
CA ALA A 71 21.79 -14.97 -2.83
C ALA A 71 21.31 -16.09 -3.74
N THR A 72 21.98 -16.32 -4.87
CA THR A 72 21.61 -17.38 -5.82
C THR A 72 21.69 -18.76 -5.18
N GLU A 73 22.78 -19.07 -4.48
CA GLU A 73 22.94 -20.35 -3.77
C GLU A 73 21.86 -20.54 -2.70
N THR A 74 21.61 -19.52 -1.87
CA THR A 74 20.61 -19.58 -0.79
C THR A 74 19.21 -19.81 -1.35
N ILE A 75 18.82 -19.02 -2.35
CA ILE A 75 17.47 -19.07 -2.93
C ILE A 75 17.28 -20.39 -3.68
N THR A 76 18.23 -20.82 -4.50
CA THR A 76 18.12 -22.10 -5.24
C THR A 76 18.17 -23.31 -4.30
N GLY A 77 18.85 -23.21 -3.16
CA GLY A 77 18.75 -24.19 -2.07
C GLY A 77 17.32 -24.31 -1.55
N TYR A 78 16.75 -23.19 -1.10
CA TYR A 78 15.37 -23.15 -0.59
C TYR A 78 14.35 -23.67 -1.61
N LEU A 79 14.44 -23.24 -2.88
CA LEU A 79 13.49 -23.65 -3.92
C LEU A 79 13.53 -25.16 -4.23
N ARG A 80 14.67 -25.83 -4.02
CA ARG A 80 14.78 -27.29 -4.17
C ARG A 80 14.12 -28.03 -3.00
N GLU A 81 14.25 -27.49 -1.79
CA GLU A 81 13.72 -28.10 -0.57
C GLU A 81 12.22 -27.81 -0.38
N HIS A 82 11.77 -26.64 -0.84
CA HIS A 82 10.41 -26.12 -0.67
C HIS A 82 9.83 -25.57 -1.98
N PRO A 83 9.75 -26.38 -3.05
CA PRO A 83 9.25 -25.91 -4.33
C PRO A 83 7.77 -25.50 -4.21
N SER A 84 7.42 -24.40 -4.87
CA SER A 84 6.05 -24.08 -5.22
C SER A 84 5.47 -25.23 -6.06
N THR A 85 4.22 -25.57 -5.76
CA THR A 85 3.52 -26.69 -6.41
C THR A 85 2.33 -26.24 -7.25
N THR A 86 1.94 -24.96 -7.14
CA THR A 86 0.87 -24.37 -7.92
C THR A 86 1.17 -24.41 -9.41
N ARG A 87 0.20 -24.91 -10.17
CA ARG A 87 0.22 -24.88 -11.64
C ARG A 87 -0.72 -23.80 -12.13
N LEU A 88 -0.18 -22.84 -12.87
CA LEU A 88 -0.94 -21.76 -13.49
C LEU A 88 -0.80 -21.84 -15.01
N ASP A 89 -1.87 -21.53 -15.72
CA ASP A 89 -1.82 -21.34 -17.16
C ASP A 89 -1.61 -19.85 -17.47
N GLU A 90 -0.44 -19.52 -18.04
CA GLU A 90 -0.09 -18.18 -18.46
C GLU A 90 -1.17 -17.52 -19.36
N HIS A 91 -1.84 -18.30 -20.21
CA HIS A 91 -2.86 -17.79 -21.13
C HIS A 91 -4.11 -17.29 -20.40
N GLU A 92 -4.51 -17.94 -19.31
CA GLU A 92 -5.67 -17.52 -18.51
C GLU A 92 -5.45 -16.15 -17.83
N HIS A 93 -4.20 -15.79 -17.58
CA HIS A 93 -3.83 -14.55 -16.88
C HIS A 93 -3.49 -13.38 -17.81
N LEU A 94 -3.27 -13.63 -19.10
CA LEU A 94 -2.76 -12.62 -20.03
C LEU A 94 -3.65 -11.38 -20.15
N ALA A 95 -4.98 -11.56 -20.18
CA ALA A 95 -5.92 -10.44 -20.27
C ALA A 95 -5.83 -9.53 -19.04
N ALA A 96 -5.80 -10.12 -17.83
CA ALA A 96 -5.63 -9.39 -16.58
C ALA A 96 -4.26 -8.70 -16.52
N HIS A 97 -3.19 -9.38 -16.93
CA HIS A 97 -1.84 -8.83 -16.99
C HIS A 97 -1.73 -7.64 -17.94
N ARG A 98 -2.41 -7.65 -19.09
CA ARG A 98 -2.45 -6.49 -20.00
C ARG A 98 -3.13 -5.28 -19.36
N LEU A 99 -4.25 -5.50 -18.66
CA LEU A 99 -4.94 -4.42 -17.94
C LEU A 99 -4.08 -3.85 -16.80
N LEU A 100 -3.43 -4.72 -16.03
CA LEU A 100 -2.50 -4.30 -14.97
C LEU A 100 -1.29 -3.57 -15.55
N ALA A 101 -0.76 -4.01 -16.69
CA ALA A 101 0.37 -3.35 -17.33
C ALA A 101 0.08 -1.88 -17.66
N VAL A 102 -1.11 -1.61 -18.20
CA VAL A 102 -1.57 -0.24 -18.47
C VAL A 102 -1.73 0.55 -17.17
N ARG A 103 -2.46 -0.01 -16.18
CA ARG A 103 -2.78 0.67 -14.92
C ARG A 103 -1.55 0.94 -14.04
N GLU A 104 -0.55 0.08 -14.09
CA GLU A 104 0.66 0.16 -13.28
C GLU A 104 1.86 0.69 -14.07
N HIS A 105 1.66 1.09 -15.33
CA HIS A 105 2.70 1.53 -16.26
C HIS A 105 3.91 0.56 -16.33
N GLU A 106 3.59 -0.72 -16.38
CA GLU A 106 4.58 -1.79 -16.56
C GLU A 106 4.84 -1.93 -18.06
N THR A 107 6.09 -1.67 -18.46
CA THR A 107 6.51 -1.60 -19.86
C THR A 107 7.29 -2.83 -20.31
N GLY A 108 7.67 -3.70 -19.38
CA GLY A 108 8.37 -4.94 -19.67
C GLY A 108 7.50 -5.97 -20.40
N PRO A 109 8.12 -7.02 -20.97
CA PRO A 109 7.40 -8.12 -21.59
C PRO A 109 6.50 -8.81 -20.56
N LEU A 110 5.29 -9.20 -20.96
CA LEU A 110 4.35 -9.94 -20.11
C LEU A 110 4.50 -11.46 -20.25
N GLN A 111 5.09 -11.88 -21.38
CA GLN A 111 5.25 -13.26 -21.83
C GLN A 111 6.63 -13.44 -22.50
N PRO A 112 7.20 -14.66 -22.56
CA PRO A 112 6.75 -15.84 -21.82
C PRO A 112 6.97 -15.65 -20.32
N TRP A 113 6.23 -16.40 -19.50
CA TRP A 113 6.53 -16.49 -18.08
C TRP A 113 7.84 -17.23 -17.85
N TYR A 114 8.56 -16.81 -16.82
CA TYR A 114 9.71 -17.59 -16.36
C TYR A 114 9.22 -18.86 -15.67
N PRO A 115 9.97 -19.98 -15.77
CA PRO A 115 9.62 -21.20 -15.05
C PRO A 115 9.42 -20.95 -13.55
N ASP A 116 8.43 -21.60 -12.97
CA ASP A 116 8.26 -21.63 -11.52
C ASP A 116 9.53 -22.23 -10.86
N ASN A 117 9.74 -21.93 -9.57
CA ASN A 117 10.91 -22.37 -8.81
C ASN A 117 12.24 -21.99 -9.46
N SER A 118 12.34 -20.77 -10.00
CA SER A 118 13.55 -20.24 -10.63
C SER A 118 13.97 -18.86 -10.10
N VAL A 119 15.24 -18.52 -10.33
CA VAL A 119 15.84 -17.25 -9.92
C VAL A 119 16.28 -16.49 -11.15
N GLN A 120 15.94 -15.20 -11.21
CA GLN A 120 16.30 -14.32 -12.32
C GLN A 120 17.00 -13.07 -11.78
N THR A 121 17.97 -12.55 -12.54
CA THR A 121 18.52 -11.21 -12.33
C THR A 121 17.95 -10.28 -13.37
N GLU A 122 17.27 -9.23 -12.94
CA GLU A 122 16.77 -8.18 -13.82
C GLU A 122 17.24 -6.81 -13.32
N PRO A 123 17.34 -5.80 -14.20
CA PRO A 123 17.58 -4.43 -13.79
C PRO A 123 16.56 -3.97 -12.74
N TYR A 124 17.03 -3.17 -11.79
CA TYR A 124 16.16 -2.51 -10.83
C TYR A 124 15.21 -1.54 -11.55
N ASP A 125 13.90 -1.68 -11.33
CA ASP A 125 12.91 -0.70 -11.81
C ASP A 125 12.80 0.44 -10.79
N ASP A 126 13.47 1.55 -11.07
CA ASP A 126 13.48 2.74 -10.20
C ASP A 126 12.16 3.53 -10.24
N ARG A 127 11.25 3.16 -11.15
CA ARG A 127 9.91 3.76 -11.30
C ARG A 127 9.96 5.30 -11.39
N LEU A 128 11.07 5.90 -11.85
CA LEU A 128 11.21 7.36 -11.94
C LEU A 128 10.13 7.99 -12.82
N ARG A 129 9.71 7.29 -13.88
CA ARG A 129 8.60 7.66 -14.76
C ARG A 129 7.25 7.79 -14.04
N ILE A 130 7.12 7.16 -12.88
CA ILE A 130 5.92 7.18 -12.02
C ILE A 130 6.10 8.17 -10.89
N PHE A 131 7.30 8.23 -10.29
CA PHE A 131 7.53 9.09 -9.13
C PHE A 131 7.93 10.52 -9.47
N GLY A 132 8.11 10.86 -10.76
CA GLY A 132 8.44 12.22 -11.21
C GLY A 132 9.85 12.70 -10.88
N GLY A 133 10.59 11.96 -10.06
CA GLY A 133 11.95 12.30 -9.70
C GLY A 133 12.58 11.38 -8.66
N ARG A 134 13.88 11.57 -8.48
CA ARG A 134 14.68 10.83 -7.50
C ARG A 134 14.27 11.07 -6.04
N PRO A 135 13.85 12.29 -5.61
CA PRO A 135 13.48 12.52 -4.20
C PRO A 135 12.35 11.60 -3.73
N LEU A 136 11.24 11.50 -4.48
CA LEU A 136 10.13 10.62 -4.13
C LEU A 136 10.53 9.15 -4.23
N ALA A 137 11.24 8.74 -5.29
CA ALA A 137 11.74 7.37 -5.43
C ALA A 137 12.58 6.92 -4.23
N ASN A 138 13.52 7.77 -3.79
CA ASN A 138 14.36 7.49 -2.61
C ASN A 138 13.55 7.40 -1.31
N LEU A 139 12.52 8.25 -1.15
CA LEU A 139 11.61 8.21 0.00
C LEU A 139 10.87 6.87 0.02
N ILE A 140 10.29 6.46 -1.11
CA ILE A 140 9.55 5.21 -1.25
C ILE A 140 10.46 4.00 -1.01
N ASP A 141 11.68 4.00 -1.53
CA ASP A 141 12.65 2.91 -1.33
C ASP A 141 13.05 2.78 0.15
N THR A 142 13.31 3.90 0.80
CA THR A 142 13.63 3.95 2.24
C THR A 142 12.45 3.41 3.07
N ALA A 143 11.23 3.86 2.75
CA ALA A 143 10.01 3.40 3.39
C ALA A 143 9.78 1.89 3.13
N ALA A 144 10.07 1.39 1.94
CA ALA A 144 9.93 -0.01 1.59
C ALA A 144 10.90 -0.90 2.38
N ALA A 145 12.14 -0.45 2.59
CA ALA A 145 13.13 -1.16 3.40
C ALA A 145 12.75 -1.23 4.87
N GLU A 146 12.33 -0.11 5.46
CA GLU A 146 11.84 -0.08 6.85
C GLU A 146 10.58 -0.93 7.02
N SER A 147 9.63 -0.80 6.10
CA SER A 147 8.38 -1.55 6.11
C SER A 147 8.57 -3.05 5.80
N THR A 148 9.67 -3.46 5.14
CA THR A 148 10.05 -4.87 4.98
C THR A 148 10.52 -5.47 6.31
N ARG A 149 11.28 -4.71 7.11
CA ARG A 149 11.68 -5.14 8.46
C ARG A 149 10.48 -5.36 9.37
N LEU A 150 9.50 -4.45 9.33
CA LEU A 150 8.23 -4.61 10.06
C LEU A 150 7.45 -5.85 9.57
N ALA A 151 7.40 -6.07 8.25
CA ALA A 151 6.69 -7.21 7.67
C ALA A 151 7.24 -8.55 8.15
N PHE A 152 8.56 -8.70 8.34
CA PHE A 152 9.12 -9.93 8.90
C PHE A 152 8.58 -10.24 10.30
N GLY A 153 8.48 -9.24 11.18
CA GLY A 153 7.95 -9.43 12.53
C GLY A 153 6.45 -9.77 12.52
N THR A 154 5.67 -9.12 11.66
CA THR A 154 4.24 -9.39 11.50
C THR A 154 3.98 -10.78 10.94
N LEU A 155 4.64 -11.15 9.84
CA LEU A 155 4.44 -12.45 9.19
C LEU A 155 4.87 -13.61 10.09
N ASP A 156 5.94 -13.43 10.88
CA ASP A 156 6.39 -14.45 11.81
C ASP A 156 5.38 -14.70 12.95
N GLN A 157 4.76 -13.65 13.48
CA GLN A 157 3.66 -13.76 14.45
C GLN A 157 2.39 -14.36 13.82
N VAL A 158 2.07 -14.01 12.57
CA VAL A 158 0.95 -14.62 11.82
C VAL A 158 1.18 -16.11 11.63
N ARG A 159 2.38 -16.52 11.22
CA ARG A 159 2.76 -17.93 11.08
C ARG A 159 2.69 -18.70 12.40
N ARG A 160 3.03 -18.05 13.52
CA ARG A 160 2.90 -18.62 14.89
C ARG A 160 1.46 -18.64 15.42
N GLY A 161 0.50 -18.06 14.70
CA GLY A 161 -0.90 -17.96 15.12
C GLY A 161 -1.17 -16.93 16.22
N GLU A 162 -0.19 -16.07 16.52
CA GLU A 162 -0.30 -15.01 17.53
C GLU A 162 -1.08 -13.80 17.01
N LEU A 163 -1.04 -13.58 15.68
CA LEU A 163 -1.80 -12.54 14.99
C LEU A 163 -2.61 -13.12 13.83
N ALA A 164 -3.76 -12.52 13.54
CA ALA A 164 -4.51 -12.79 12.31
C ALA A 164 -4.23 -11.68 11.28
N LEU A 165 -3.77 -12.05 10.07
CA LEU A 165 -3.37 -11.09 9.03
C LEU A 165 -4.43 -10.02 8.75
N PHE A 166 -5.70 -10.40 8.67
CA PHE A 166 -6.79 -9.45 8.38
C PHE A 166 -7.11 -8.56 9.58
N ALA A 167 -6.94 -9.04 10.82
CA ALA A 167 -7.07 -8.20 12.00
C ALA A 167 -5.95 -7.15 12.02
N VAL A 168 -4.70 -7.56 11.78
CA VAL A 168 -3.57 -6.63 11.64
C VAL A 168 -3.84 -5.60 10.56
N ALA A 169 -4.31 -6.01 9.37
CA ALA A 169 -4.62 -5.08 8.29
C ALA A 169 -5.66 -4.03 8.72
N ILE A 170 -6.72 -4.45 9.41
CA ILE A 170 -7.76 -3.55 9.92
C ILE A 170 -7.18 -2.61 10.99
N ASP A 171 -6.42 -3.12 11.96
CA ASP A 171 -5.81 -2.32 13.02
C ASP A 171 -4.92 -1.22 12.44
N LEU A 172 -4.05 -1.57 11.47
CA LEU A 172 -3.16 -0.62 10.81
C LEU A 172 -3.93 0.46 10.03
N MET A 173 -5.00 0.07 9.34
CA MET A 173 -5.87 1.01 8.62
C MET A 173 -6.59 1.96 9.59
N VAL A 174 -7.23 1.43 10.64
CA VAL A 174 -7.88 2.29 11.64
C VAL A 174 -6.87 3.24 12.28
N ALA A 175 -5.68 2.76 12.62
CA ALA A 175 -4.62 3.58 13.18
C ALA A 175 -4.20 4.72 12.24
N VAL A 176 -3.92 4.45 10.96
CA VAL A 176 -3.53 5.49 9.99
C VAL A 176 -4.63 6.54 9.81
N ALA A 177 -5.89 6.11 9.66
CA ALA A 177 -7.00 7.04 9.52
C ALA A 177 -7.19 7.90 10.78
N HIS A 178 -7.01 7.33 11.97
CA HIS A 178 -7.13 8.05 13.22
C HIS A 178 -5.97 9.03 13.47
N VAL A 179 -4.71 8.61 13.26
CA VAL A 179 -3.54 9.45 13.62
C VAL A 179 -3.09 10.40 12.52
N SER A 180 -3.36 10.08 11.25
CA SER A 180 -2.86 10.92 10.14
C SER A 180 -3.73 12.15 9.90
N VAL A 181 -5.04 12.05 10.12
CA VAL A 181 -5.99 13.16 10.02
C VAL A 181 -7.02 13.01 11.15
N PRO A 182 -6.64 13.31 12.41
CA PRO A 182 -7.52 13.12 13.55
C PRO A 182 -8.71 14.08 13.54
N PRO A 183 -9.86 13.68 14.12
CA PRO A 183 -10.16 12.34 14.63
C PRO A 183 -10.46 11.33 13.51
N ILE A 184 -10.68 10.05 13.86
CA ILE A 184 -11.03 8.98 12.89
C ILE A 184 -12.17 9.36 11.94
N GLY A 185 -13.16 10.12 12.43
CA GLY A 185 -14.27 10.66 11.64
C GLY A 185 -13.86 11.68 10.56
N ARG A 186 -12.58 12.01 10.39
CA ARG A 186 -12.04 12.74 9.23
C ARG A 186 -11.22 11.82 8.34
N GLY A 187 -10.22 11.12 8.89
CA GLY A 187 -9.32 10.27 8.11
C GLY A 187 -10.01 9.09 7.40
N TYR A 188 -11.15 8.59 7.88
CA TYR A 188 -11.90 7.52 7.21
C TYR A 188 -12.39 7.90 5.81
N MET A 189 -12.54 9.20 5.51
CA MET A 189 -13.02 9.67 4.20
C MET A 189 -12.11 9.19 3.06
N SER A 190 -10.81 9.04 3.33
CA SER A 190 -9.85 8.48 2.36
C SER A 190 -10.17 7.02 2.01
N TYR A 191 -10.73 6.24 2.95
CA TYR A 191 -11.13 4.86 2.69
C TYR A 191 -12.43 4.77 1.91
N ARG A 192 -13.43 5.59 2.25
CA ARG A 192 -14.66 5.69 1.45
C ARG A 192 -14.33 6.14 0.02
N SER A 193 -13.49 7.17 -0.12
CA SER A 193 -12.99 7.67 -1.40
C SER A 193 -12.31 6.57 -2.21
N HIS A 194 -11.41 5.81 -1.59
CA HIS A 194 -10.68 4.76 -2.28
C HIS A 194 -11.60 3.65 -2.81
N VAL A 195 -12.58 3.20 -2.01
CA VAL A 195 -13.47 2.10 -2.43
C VAL A 195 -14.52 2.55 -3.45
N GLU A 196 -15.09 3.75 -3.32
CA GLU A 196 -16.05 4.29 -4.30
C GLU A 196 -15.36 4.57 -5.64
N ALA A 197 -14.15 5.13 -5.62
CA ALA A 197 -13.36 5.34 -6.83
C ALA A 197 -13.05 3.99 -7.52
N ALA A 198 -12.66 2.97 -6.76
CA ALA A 198 -12.43 1.63 -7.32
C ALA A 198 -13.71 1.02 -7.92
N ALA A 199 -14.82 1.06 -7.19
CA ALA A 199 -16.11 0.52 -7.64
C ALA A 199 -16.66 1.27 -8.86
N SER A 200 -16.43 2.59 -8.96
CA SER A 200 -16.84 3.39 -10.11
C SER A 200 -16.13 3.01 -11.42
N CYS A 201 -15.03 2.25 -11.35
CA CYS A 201 -14.33 1.73 -12.52
C CYS A 201 -14.78 0.32 -12.92
N CYS A 202 -15.62 -0.34 -12.12
CA CYS A 202 -16.15 -1.67 -12.40
C CYS A 202 -17.26 -1.63 -13.46
N GLU A 203 -17.53 -2.78 -14.10
CA GLU A 203 -18.67 -2.93 -15.02
C GLU A 203 -20.00 -2.90 -14.27
N ASP A 204 -20.07 -3.61 -13.14
CA ASP A 204 -21.23 -3.65 -12.27
C ASP A 204 -20.85 -3.10 -10.89
N ARG A 205 -20.86 -1.77 -10.79
CA ARG A 205 -20.58 -1.05 -9.53
C ARG A 205 -21.50 -1.50 -8.41
N ASP A 206 -22.79 -1.62 -8.69
CA ASP A 206 -23.82 -1.85 -7.68
C ASP A 206 -23.72 -3.25 -7.09
N ALA A 207 -23.43 -4.28 -7.90
CA ALA A 207 -23.18 -5.62 -7.40
C ALA A 207 -21.95 -5.70 -6.50
N VAL A 208 -20.86 -4.99 -6.84
CA VAL A 208 -19.64 -4.93 -6.01
C VAL A 208 -19.95 -4.30 -4.65
N LEU A 209 -20.61 -3.14 -4.64
CA LEU A 209 -20.95 -2.44 -3.40
C LEU A 209 -21.97 -3.23 -2.57
N ALA A 210 -22.96 -3.87 -3.19
CA ALA A 210 -23.92 -4.73 -2.50
C ALA A 210 -23.24 -5.95 -1.85
N ALA A 211 -22.23 -6.54 -2.49
CA ALA A 211 -21.48 -7.64 -1.91
C ALA A 211 -20.66 -7.20 -0.68
N PHE A 212 -20.03 -6.02 -0.74
CA PHE A 212 -19.32 -5.44 0.39
C PHE A 212 -20.27 -5.07 1.53
N GLU A 213 -21.42 -4.48 1.22
CA GLU A 213 -22.44 -4.14 2.20
C GLU A 213 -23.00 -5.39 2.89
N ALA A 214 -23.33 -6.42 2.13
CA ALA A 214 -23.79 -7.68 2.70
C ALA A 214 -22.74 -8.29 3.65
N ARG A 215 -21.43 -8.14 3.34
CA ARG A 215 -20.35 -8.56 4.23
C ARG A 215 -20.28 -7.67 5.47
N TYR A 216 -20.42 -6.35 5.33
CA TYR A 216 -20.47 -5.42 6.46
C TYR A 216 -21.61 -5.76 7.40
N ARG A 217 -22.85 -5.86 6.88
CA ARG A 217 -24.05 -6.14 7.68
C ARG A 217 -23.95 -7.42 8.50
N ARG A 218 -23.35 -8.48 7.95
CA ARG A 218 -23.10 -9.73 8.69
C ARG A 218 -22.13 -9.57 9.87
N ASN A 219 -21.27 -8.54 9.86
CA ASN A 219 -20.18 -8.36 10.83
C ASN A 219 -20.22 -7.00 11.53
N ALA A 220 -21.28 -6.20 11.37
CA ALA A 220 -21.31 -4.77 11.71
C ALA A 220 -20.96 -4.53 13.19
N ARG A 221 -21.57 -5.31 14.11
CA ARG A 221 -21.30 -5.20 15.55
C ARG A 221 -19.82 -5.43 15.88
N GLN A 222 -19.21 -6.46 15.30
CA GLN A 222 -17.81 -6.78 15.54
C GLN A 222 -16.90 -5.71 14.93
N MET A 223 -17.15 -5.30 13.69
CA MET A 223 -16.32 -4.29 13.02
C MET A 223 -16.34 -2.94 13.76
N ARG A 224 -17.52 -2.52 14.22
CA ARG A 224 -17.67 -1.30 15.03
C ARG A 224 -16.90 -1.40 16.36
N ALA A 225 -17.02 -2.53 17.07
CA ALA A 225 -16.27 -2.76 18.30
C ALA A 225 -14.75 -2.78 18.06
N THR A 226 -14.29 -3.37 16.96
CA THR A 226 -12.87 -3.37 16.56
C THR A 226 -12.39 -1.95 16.29
N VAL A 227 -13.10 -1.16 15.47
CA VAL A 227 -12.74 0.23 15.18
C VAL A 227 -12.67 1.07 16.46
N ALA A 228 -13.71 1.01 17.29
CA ALA A 228 -13.76 1.74 18.56
C ALA A 228 -12.65 1.30 19.51
N GLY A 229 -12.37 0.00 19.62
CA GLY A 229 -11.32 -0.55 20.47
C GLY A 229 -9.93 -0.10 20.06
N VAL A 230 -9.61 -0.12 18.76
CA VAL A 230 -8.32 0.37 18.25
C VAL A 230 -8.17 1.87 18.53
N VAL A 231 -9.19 2.68 18.22
CA VAL A 231 -9.17 4.13 18.49
C VAL A 231 -8.97 4.40 19.98
N ALA A 232 -9.74 3.75 20.85
CA ALA A 232 -9.62 3.91 22.31
C ALA A 232 -8.23 3.51 22.83
N SER A 233 -7.63 2.44 22.30
CA SER A 233 -6.28 2.01 22.69
C SER A 233 -5.21 3.06 22.31
N ILE A 234 -5.37 3.71 21.15
CA ILE A 234 -4.46 4.76 20.70
C ILE A 234 -4.62 6.01 21.56
N ASP A 235 -5.86 6.44 21.82
CA ASP A 235 -6.16 7.61 22.66
C ASP A 235 -5.68 7.43 24.11
N ALA A 236 -5.74 6.20 24.64
CA ALA A 236 -5.23 5.85 25.96
C ALA A 236 -3.69 5.75 26.03
N GLY A 237 -3.00 5.78 24.88
CA GLY A 237 -1.55 5.63 24.82
C GLY A 237 -1.05 4.19 24.99
N ASP A 238 -1.93 3.20 24.87
CA ASP A 238 -1.61 1.76 24.99
C ASP A 238 -2.09 0.95 23.75
N PRO A 239 -1.70 1.33 22.53
CA PRO A 239 -2.01 0.52 21.36
C PRO A 239 -1.17 -0.77 21.33
N ALA A 240 -1.70 -1.79 20.67
CA ALA A 240 -0.97 -3.03 20.42
C ALA A 240 0.40 -2.77 19.74
N PRO A 241 1.43 -3.61 19.97
CA PRO A 241 2.78 -3.34 19.47
C PRO A 241 2.88 -3.08 17.97
N HIS A 242 2.21 -3.87 17.13
CA HIS A 242 2.21 -3.67 15.67
C HIS A 242 1.56 -2.35 15.25
N VAL A 243 0.53 -1.90 16.00
CA VAL A 243 -0.11 -0.61 15.79
C VAL A 243 0.82 0.53 16.18
N ARG A 244 1.46 0.43 17.35
CA ARG A 244 2.43 1.42 17.83
C ARG A 244 3.58 1.62 16.84
N ASP A 245 4.16 0.53 16.36
CA ASP A 245 5.27 0.55 15.41
C ASP A 245 4.85 1.20 14.09
N TRP A 246 3.63 0.90 13.62
CA TRP A 246 3.11 1.50 12.39
C TRP A 246 2.72 2.97 12.53
N ILE A 247 2.23 3.40 13.70
CA ILE A 247 2.00 4.82 14.01
C ILE A 247 3.33 5.59 13.97
N ALA A 248 4.39 5.02 14.56
CA ALA A 248 5.72 5.62 14.53
C ALA A 248 6.25 5.73 13.09
N PHE A 249 6.13 4.66 12.29
CA PHE A 249 6.45 4.66 10.86
C PHE A 249 5.69 5.76 10.10
N THR A 250 4.37 5.85 10.32
CA THR A 250 3.50 6.84 9.68
C THR A 250 3.92 8.27 9.99
N ARG A 251 4.15 8.59 11.27
CA ARG A 251 4.55 9.93 11.71
C ARG A 251 5.90 10.32 11.11
N ARG A 252 6.90 9.44 11.23
CA ARG A 252 8.25 9.64 10.69
C ARG A 252 8.24 9.92 9.18
N HIS A 253 7.50 9.13 8.40
CA HIS A 253 7.47 9.34 6.95
C HIS A 253 6.71 10.59 6.53
N LYS A 254 5.69 11.01 7.29
CA LYS A 254 5.05 12.33 7.09
C LYS A 254 6.01 13.46 7.42
N GLU A 255 6.73 13.38 8.53
CA GLU A 255 7.74 14.38 8.95
C GLU A 255 8.84 14.56 7.88
N ILE A 256 9.28 13.47 7.26
CA ILE A 256 10.24 13.51 6.14
C ILE A 256 9.62 14.13 4.88
N ALA A 257 8.37 13.81 4.57
CA ALA A 257 7.72 14.23 3.33
C ALA A 257 7.28 15.70 3.34
N LEU A 258 6.82 16.22 4.48
CA LEU A 258 6.29 17.59 4.61
C LEU A 258 7.22 18.68 4.07
N PRO A 259 8.53 18.75 4.44
CA PRO A 259 9.41 19.77 3.88
C PRO A 259 9.65 19.58 2.38
N LEU A 260 9.65 18.34 1.87
CA LEU A 260 9.80 18.06 0.44
C LEU A 260 8.56 18.50 -0.36
N LEU A 261 7.36 18.33 0.21
CA LEU A 261 6.09 18.80 -0.37
C LEU A 261 6.05 20.33 -0.39
N ALA A 262 6.35 20.97 0.74
CA ALA A 262 6.40 22.43 0.84
C ALA A 262 7.43 23.05 -0.13
N GLY A 263 8.55 22.37 -0.33
CA GLY A 263 9.59 22.73 -1.30
C GLY A 263 9.28 22.34 -2.75
N LYS A 264 8.18 21.62 -3.01
CA LYS A 264 7.82 21.02 -4.32
C LYS A 264 8.91 20.13 -4.91
N GLU A 265 9.69 19.49 -4.06
CA GLU A 265 10.73 18.51 -4.43
C GLU A 265 10.12 17.12 -4.72
N ILE A 266 8.91 16.86 -4.22
CA ILE A 266 8.12 15.67 -4.55
C ILE A 266 6.71 16.07 -4.98
N ASP A 267 6.17 15.31 -5.93
CA ASP A 267 4.81 15.45 -6.43
C ASP A 267 4.15 14.06 -6.45
N LEU A 268 3.02 13.93 -5.75
CA LEU A 268 2.28 12.67 -5.65
C LEU A 268 1.25 12.49 -6.77
N ASP A 269 1.01 13.53 -7.55
CA ASP A 269 0.06 13.52 -8.68
C ASP A 269 0.79 13.38 -10.02
N PHE A 270 2.10 13.12 -10.01
CA PHE A 270 2.88 12.79 -11.19
C PHE A 270 2.81 11.27 -11.51
N PRO A 271 2.76 10.88 -12.80
CA PRO A 271 2.17 11.64 -13.90
C PRO A 271 0.65 11.71 -13.69
N ASP A 272 0.05 12.87 -13.97
CA ASP A 272 -1.40 13.03 -13.87
C ASP A 272 -2.05 12.23 -15.00
N GLN A 273 -2.59 11.06 -14.66
CA GLN A 273 -3.36 10.25 -15.60
C GLN A 273 -4.83 10.29 -15.24
N PRO A 274 -5.71 10.73 -16.16
CA PRO A 274 -7.13 10.73 -15.90
C PRO A 274 -7.62 9.30 -15.69
N VAL A 275 -8.12 9.04 -14.48
CA VAL A 275 -8.82 7.79 -14.19
C VAL A 275 -10.19 7.86 -14.85
N LEU A 276 -10.47 6.95 -15.78
CA LEU A 276 -11.77 6.87 -16.42
C LEU A 276 -12.79 6.22 -15.46
N HIS A 277 -13.58 7.07 -14.80
CA HIS A 277 -14.73 6.65 -14.01
C HIS A 277 -15.91 6.30 -14.93
N ARG A 278 -16.51 5.11 -14.73
CA ARG A 278 -17.71 4.67 -15.48
C ARG A 278 -19.01 5.11 -14.80
N HIS A 279 -18.95 5.36 -13.50
CA HIS A 279 -20.10 5.73 -12.67
C HIS A 279 -19.79 6.99 -11.84
N GLN A 280 -20.82 7.79 -11.57
CA GLN A 280 -20.71 8.94 -10.66
C GLN A 280 -20.54 8.51 -9.20
N VAL A 281 -19.93 9.39 -8.41
CA VAL A 281 -19.76 9.23 -6.95
C VAL A 281 -20.30 10.49 -6.29
N ASP A 282 -21.48 10.39 -5.68
CA ASP A 282 -22.31 11.55 -5.31
C ASP A 282 -21.59 12.64 -4.49
N TYR A 283 -20.79 12.26 -3.50
CA TYR A 283 -20.09 13.26 -2.67
C TYR A 283 -18.80 13.80 -3.33
N PHE A 284 -18.25 13.12 -4.34
CA PHE A 284 -17.18 13.72 -5.16
C PHE A 284 -17.72 14.88 -5.97
N ASP A 285 -18.90 14.72 -6.57
CA ASP A 285 -19.54 15.80 -7.34
C ASP A 285 -19.81 17.02 -6.47
N VAL A 286 -20.21 16.80 -5.20
CA VAL A 286 -20.37 17.89 -4.22
C VAL A 286 -19.01 18.53 -3.90
N LEU A 287 -18.01 17.78 -3.45
CA LEU A 287 -16.71 18.34 -3.05
C LEU A 287 -16.00 19.07 -4.20
N LEU A 288 -16.12 18.54 -5.42
CA LEU A 288 -15.48 19.07 -6.64
C LEU A 288 -16.38 20.04 -7.42
N SER A 289 -17.56 20.39 -6.89
CA SER A 289 -18.45 21.39 -7.52
C SER A 289 -17.84 22.80 -7.55
N THR A 290 -16.81 23.05 -6.73
CA THR A 290 -16.01 24.28 -6.73
C THR A 290 -14.54 23.93 -6.61
N ASP A 291 -13.66 24.86 -6.98
CA ASP A 291 -12.21 24.66 -6.84
C ASP A 291 -11.71 24.63 -5.39
N ARG A 292 -12.57 25.01 -4.42
CA ARG A 292 -12.20 25.17 -3.01
C ARG A 292 -11.65 23.90 -2.38
N PHE A 293 -12.28 22.75 -2.61
CA PHE A 293 -11.77 21.49 -2.06
C PHE A 293 -10.44 21.09 -2.71
N ARG A 294 -10.26 21.40 -4.00
CA ARG A 294 -8.99 21.17 -4.70
C ARG A 294 -7.87 21.99 -4.07
N THR A 295 -8.07 23.29 -3.93
CA THR A 295 -7.02 24.21 -3.47
C THR A 295 -6.76 24.16 -1.96
N GLU A 296 -7.80 24.02 -1.13
CA GLU A 296 -7.63 24.04 0.33
C GLU A 296 -7.31 22.65 0.92
N VAL A 297 -7.70 21.56 0.24
CA VAL A 297 -7.48 20.18 0.72
C VAL A 297 -6.57 19.39 -0.20
N LEU A 298 -6.95 19.14 -1.45
CA LEU A 298 -6.21 18.21 -2.32
C LEU A 298 -4.76 18.64 -2.56
N GLU A 299 -4.53 19.94 -2.74
CA GLU A 299 -3.21 20.54 -2.99
C GLU A 299 -2.43 20.86 -1.71
N SER A 300 -3.03 20.68 -0.53
CA SER A 300 -2.38 21.04 0.73
C SER A 300 -1.32 20.01 1.16
N ASP A 301 -0.17 20.50 1.65
CA ASP A 301 0.95 19.65 2.08
C ASP A 301 0.54 18.61 3.14
N TRP A 302 -0.33 18.99 4.08
CA TRP A 302 -0.79 18.09 5.13
C TRP A 302 -1.60 16.91 4.57
N PHE A 303 -2.40 17.16 3.53
CA PHE A 303 -3.22 16.14 2.88
C PHE A 303 -2.39 15.28 1.94
N LEU A 304 -1.45 15.87 1.21
CA LEU A 304 -0.48 15.13 0.40
C LEU A 304 0.37 14.19 1.28
N ALA A 305 0.85 14.67 2.43
CA ALA A 305 1.54 13.82 3.40
C ALA A 305 0.64 12.69 3.93
N HIS A 306 -0.67 12.94 4.13
CA HIS A 306 -1.63 11.90 4.47
C HIS A 306 -1.82 10.88 3.33
N ARG A 307 -1.97 11.33 2.07
CA ARG A 307 -2.07 10.44 0.90
C ARG A 307 -0.84 9.55 0.76
N LEU A 308 0.35 10.11 0.97
CA LEU A 308 1.58 9.33 1.04
C LEU A 308 1.51 8.25 2.12
N ALA A 309 1.11 8.60 3.35
CA ALA A 309 0.99 7.64 4.44
C ALA A 309 -0.01 6.50 4.13
N VAL A 310 -1.16 6.82 3.52
CA VAL A 310 -2.16 5.83 3.09
C VAL A 310 -1.58 4.92 1.99
N ASN A 311 -0.85 5.48 1.02
CA ASN A 311 -0.23 4.70 -0.05
C ASN A 311 0.89 3.78 0.47
N LEU A 312 1.70 4.25 1.44
CA LEU A 312 2.71 3.43 2.11
C LEU A 312 2.08 2.28 2.90
N LEU A 313 0.94 2.54 3.57
CA LEU A 313 0.14 1.48 4.21
C LEU A 313 -0.34 0.46 3.19
N TYR A 314 -0.91 0.88 2.07
CA TYR A 314 -1.38 -0.06 1.06
C TYR A 314 -0.25 -0.90 0.45
N ALA A 315 0.92 -0.30 0.23
CA ALA A 315 2.12 -1.03 -0.19
C ALA A 315 2.58 -2.04 0.88
N HIS A 316 2.48 -1.69 2.16
CA HIS A 316 2.77 -2.61 3.26
C HIS A 316 1.76 -3.77 3.34
N LEU A 317 0.46 -3.50 3.20
CA LEU A 317 -0.57 -4.55 3.18
C LEU A 317 -0.33 -5.54 2.04
N ALA A 318 0.03 -5.06 0.84
CA ALA A 318 0.43 -5.91 -0.28
C ALA A 318 1.70 -6.73 0.03
N ARG A 319 2.65 -6.15 0.79
CA ARG A 319 3.84 -6.85 1.29
C ARG A 319 3.52 -7.88 2.38
N LEU A 320 2.41 -7.76 3.10
CA LEU A 320 1.92 -8.79 4.02
C LEU A 320 1.09 -9.88 3.33
N GLY A 321 0.49 -9.58 2.18
CA GLY A 321 -0.20 -10.58 1.34
C GLY A 321 -1.67 -10.27 1.15
N VAL A 322 -2.11 -9.11 1.65
CA VAL A 322 -3.45 -8.59 1.44
C VAL A 322 -3.60 -8.22 -0.04
N THR A 323 -4.57 -8.83 -0.70
CA THR A 323 -4.86 -8.57 -2.12
C THR A 323 -5.55 -7.22 -2.29
N ALA A 324 -5.52 -6.69 -3.52
CA ALA A 324 -6.24 -5.45 -3.84
C ALA A 324 -7.74 -5.55 -3.51
N LEU A 325 -8.38 -6.69 -3.81
CA LEU A 325 -9.80 -6.90 -3.49
C LEU A 325 -10.05 -6.88 -1.98
N GLN A 326 -9.22 -7.54 -1.19
CA GLN A 326 -9.31 -7.53 0.27
C GLN A 326 -9.10 -6.12 0.83
N ARG A 327 -8.14 -5.35 0.30
CA ARG A 327 -7.92 -3.95 0.67
C ARG A 327 -9.18 -3.10 0.43
N HIS A 328 -9.79 -3.18 -0.76
CA HIS A 328 -11.02 -2.42 -1.05
C HIS A 328 -12.18 -2.84 -0.14
N LEU A 329 -12.30 -4.14 0.14
CA LEU A 329 -13.27 -4.63 1.12
C LEU A 329 -13.00 -4.02 2.50
N PHE A 330 -11.76 -4.04 3.00
CA PHE A 330 -11.43 -3.44 4.31
C PHE A 330 -11.69 -1.94 4.36
N CYS A 331 -11.39 -1.20 3.29
CA CYS A 331 -11.78 0.22 3.18
C CYS A 331 -13.28 0.40 3.36
N TYR A 332 -14.11 -0.43 2.71
CA TYR A 332 -15.56 -0.39 2.85
C TYR A 332 -16.02 -0.72 4.27
N LEU A 333 -15.51 -1.81 4.85
CA LEU A 333 -15.91 -2.28 6.17
C LEU A 333 -15.56 -1.24 7.26
N ILE A 334 -14.35 -0.67 7.20
CA ILE A 334 -13.89 0.33 8.16
C ILE A 334 -14.67 1.63 7.98
N ALA A 335 -14.86 2.11 6.74
CA ALA A 335 -15.60 3.33 6.50
C ALA A 335 -17.05 3.21 7.01
N SER A 336 -17.73 2.10 6.73
CA SER A 336 -19.11 1.86 7.18
C SER A 336 -19.20 1.74 8.70
N ALA A 337 -18.23 1.08 9.34
CA ALA A 337 -18.15 1.01 10.80
C ALA A 337 -17.93 2.39 11.43
N VAL A 338 -17.08 3.24 10.86
CA VAL A 338 -16.86 4.61 11.34
C VAL A 338 -18.12 5.46 11.17
N GLU A 339 -18.80 5.35 10.03
CA GLU A 339 -20.06 6.06 9.75
C GLU A 339 -21.12 5.75 10.81
N GLU A 340 -21.32 4.48 11.14
CA GLU A 340 -22.30 4.07 12.14
C GLU A 340 -21.87 4.31 13.59
N GLU A 341 -20.59 4.11 13.92
CA GLU A 341 -20.10 4.25 15.29
C GLU A 341 -19.99 5.71 15.74
N TYR A 342 -19.61 6.61 14.82
CA TYR A 342 -19.39 8.02 15.12
C TYR A 342 -20.47 8.95 14.55
N GLY A 343 -21.52 8.40 13.92
CA GLY A 343 -22.63 9.17 13.37
C GLY A 343 -22.20 10.15 12.29
N VAL A 344 -21.26 9.75 11.43
CA VAL A 344 -20.72 10.58 10.35
C VAL A 344 -21.16 10.08 8.99
N SER A 345 -21.31 10.99 8.02
CA SER A 345 -21.64 10.65 6.63
C SER A 345 -20.74 11.40 5.65
N PRO A 346 -20.19 10.72 4.62
CA PRO A 346 -19.38 11.36 3.58
C PRO A 346 -20.13 12.51 2.88
N LEU A 347 -21.41 12.30 2.55
CA LEU A 347 -22.23 13.28 1.85
C LEU A 347 -22.56 14.48 2.74
N GLN A 348 -22.91 14.24 4.01
CA GLN A 348 -23.15 15.34 4.96
C GLN A 348 -21.88 16.17 5.18
N LYS A 349 -20.71 15.51 5.26
CA LYS A 349 -19.41 16.20 5.36
C LYS A 349 -19.09 17.03 4.12
N ALA A 350 -19.37 16.50 2.93
CA ALA A 350 -19.20 17.25 1.69
C ALA A 350 -20.07 18.51 1.65
N HIS A 351 -21.35 18.40 2.02
CA HIS A 351 -22.23 19.57 2.11
C HIS A 351 -21.80 20.56 3.20
N ALA A 352 -21.41 20.08 4.39
CA ALA A 352 -20.93 20.95 5.46
C ALA A 352 -19.69 21.75 5.03
N TYR A 353 -18.74 21.11 4.34
CA TYR A 353 -17.54 21.77 3.83
C TYR A 353 -17.85 22.96 2.90
N LEU A 354 -18.82 22.78 2.00
CA LEU A 354 -19.27 23.87 1.12
C LEU A 354 -20.04 24.96 1.87
N ASN A 355 -20.86 24.57 2.85
CA ASN A 355 -21.74 25.49 3.58
C ASN A 355 -21.02 26.31 4.65
N ASP A 356 -19.88 25.86 5.18
CA ASP A 356 -19.04 26.60 6.15
C ASP A 356 -18.31 27.83 5.55
N CYS A 357 -18.87 28.39 4.46
CA CYS A 357 -18.44 29.67 3.91
C CYS A 357 -18.95 30.80 4.81
N PRO A 358 -18.09 31.65 5.40
CA PRO A 358 -18.57 32.94 5.88
C PRO A 358 -19.11 33.66 4.65
N SER A 359 -20.42 33.93 4.64
CA SER A 359 -21.06 34.65 3.54
C SER A 359 -20.23 35.89 3.22
N ALA A 360 -19.60 35.92 2.05
CA ALA A 360 -19.09 37.15 1.48
C ALA A 360 -20.26 38.14 1.52
N SER A 361 -20.12 39.15 2.39
CA SER A 361 -20.91 40.36 2.50
C SER A 361 -22.04 40.46 1.47
N ARG A 362 -23.23 39.94 1.82
CA ARG A 362 -24.46 40.40 1.19
C ARG A 362 -24.64 41.85 1.64
N SER A 363 -24.37 42.77 0.71
CA SER A 363 -25.01 44.08 0.57
C SER A 363 -25.34 44.82 1.87
N ALA A 364 -24.54 45.83 2.21
CA ALA A 364 -25.03 46.98 2.95
C ALA A 364 -24.38 48.28 2.42
N ARG A 365 -25.14 48.90 1.50
CA ARG A 365 -25.19 50.32 1.10
C ARG A 365 -23.98 50.99 0.45
#